data_AF-A0A4R3TQC5-F1
#
_entry.id   AF-A0A4R3TQC5-F1
#
_cell.length_a   1.000
_cell.length_b   1.000
_cell.length_c   1.000
_cell.angle_alpha   90.00
_cell.angle_beta   90.00
_cell.angle_gamma   90.00
#
_symmetry.space_group_name_H-M   'P 1'
#
loop_
_entity.id
_entity.type
_entity.pdbx_description
1 polymer ?
#
loop_
_entity_poly.entity_id
_entity_poly.type
_entity_poly.pdbx_seq_one_letter_code
_entity_poly.pdbx_strand_id
1 'polypeptide(L)'
;MRRSEGVGEIEVYFDPTISLEEKIIFSKYVHEHLSQTATEVARFRYYVCPHCGTSVENRDVAMRRLDQWVNGQTGEAGKRKAGSPTIVCAECEDRVPLWDELEQCFASPKIQKAVQDLQQEATIVLDSESKERALVGDVISTVALAGQICREKNVSDHGIDMEVEFKSDEGEATGKIVYLQLKSGNSFLKIRKKDGAEIFKIEKPRHADYWRSQPFPVLLVIRSAEGESRWMDIREYLRRESDGGRKVVRQIVFKGERFDVMSVRRWRDMASMN
;
A
#
# COMPACT_ATOMS: atom_id res chain seq x y z
N MET A 1 9.36 -16.43 31.08
CA MET A 1 8.67 -15.41 31.91
C MET A 1 7.51 -14.87 31.08
N ARG A 2 6.25 -15.14 31.46
CA ARG A 2 5.09 -14.57 30.75
C ARG A 2 5.07 -13.07 31.04
N ARG A 3 5.18 -12.26 29.99
CA ARG A 3 5.05 -10.80 30.09
C ARG A 3 3.60 -10.48 30.45
N SER A 4 3.39 -9.38 31.15
CA SER A 4 2.06 -8.85 31.45
C SER A 4 1.27 -8.62 30.16
N GLU A 5 -0.04 -8.83 30.20
CA GLU A 5 -0.93 -8.53 29.08
C GLU A 5 -0.73 -7.06 28.64
N GLY A 6 -0.64 -6.84 27.32
CA GLY A 6 -0.42 -5.51 26.74
C GLY A 6 1.04 -5.09 26.55
N VAL A 7 2.03 -5.90 26.94
CA VAL A 7 3.46 -5.61 26.72
C VAL A 7 4.01 -6.44 25.56
N GLY A 8 4.56 -5.75 24.55
CA GLY A 8 5.26 -6.35 23.40
C GLY A 8 6.70 -5.86 23.29
N GLU A 9 7.59 -6.68 22.74
CA GLU A 9 8.93 -6.26 22.30
C GLU A 9 9.11 -6.69 20.85
N ILE A 10 9.69 -5.80 20.07
CA ILE A 10 10.06 -6.04 18.68
C ILE A 10 11.57 -5.94 18.62
N GLU A 11 12.21 -7.04 18.26
CA GLU A 11 13.65 -7.08 18.00
C GLU A 11 13.87 -7.00 16.50
N VAL A 12 14.70 -6.04 16.09
CA VAL A 12 15.02 -5.81 14.68
C VAL A 12 16.46 -6.24 14.42
N TYR A 13 16.62 -7.20 13.52
CA TYR A 13 17.91 -7.68 13.05
C TYR A 13 18.13 -7.25 11.61
N PHE A 14 19.36 -6.90 11.29
CA PHE A 14 19.74 -6.53 9.93
C PHE A 14 20.89 -7.40 9.46
N ASP A 15 20.86 -7.75 8.18
CA ASP A 15 22.02 -8.35 7.54
C ASP A 15 23.21 -7.35 7.56
N PRO A 16 24.44 -7.80 7.82
CA PRO A 16 25.63 -6.95 7.78
C PRO A 16 25.79 -6.15 6.48
N THR A 17 25.33 -6.67 5.32
CA THR A 17 25.48 -6.02 4.01
C THR A 17 24.56 -4.83 3.80
N ILE A 18 23.50 -4.68 4.61
CA ILE A 18 22.58 -3.54 4.49
C ILE A 18 23.29 -2.26 4.93
N SER A 19 23.07 -1.17 4.19
CA SER A 19 23.71 0.11 4.48
C SER A 19 23.26 0.67 5.83
N LEU A 20 24.12 1.47 6.48
CA LEU A 20 23.78 2.10 7.75
C LEU A 20 22.56 3.03 7.60
N GLU A 21 22.42 3.75 6.49
CA GLU A 21 21.29 4.64 6.22
C GLU A 21 19.96 3.85 6.17
N GLU A 22 19.90 2.72 5.47
CA GLU A 22 18.70 1.87 5.39
C GLU A 22 18.31 1.27 6.74
N LYS A 23 19.29 0.77 7.51
CA LYS A 23 19.06 0.24 8.87
C LYS A 23 18.40 1.29 9.76
N ILE A 24 18.84 2.54 9.63
CA ILE A 24 18.35 3.66 10.42
C ILE A 24 16.97 4.09 9.97
N ILE A 25 16.75 4.24 8.67
CA ILE A 25 15.43 4.60 8.12
C ILE A 25 14.40 3.57 8.58
N PHE A 26 14.69 2.28 8.45
CA PHE A 26 13.77 1.22 8.87
C PHE A 26 13.54 1.23 10.38
N SER A 27 14.60 1.29 11.19
CA SER A 27 14.46 1.32 12.65
C SER A 27 13.67 2.54 13.14
N LYS A 28 13.89 3.70 12.51
CA LYS A 28 13.18 4.93 12.83
C LYS A 28 11.72 4.86 12.38
N TYR A 29 11.45 4.31 11.19
CA TYR A 29 10.09 4.07 10.72
C TYR A 29 9.30 3.19 11.71
N VAL A 30 9.87 2.07 12.15
CA VAL A 30 9.24 1.18 13.14
C VAL A 30 8.96 1.93 14.44
N HIS A 31 9.96 2.64 14.98
CA HIS A 31 9.81 3.39 16.22
C HIS A 31 8.72 4.47 16.12
N GLU A 32 8.76 5.32 15.08
CA GLU A 32 7.78 6.40 14.87
C GLU A 32 6.37 5.85 14.64
N HIS A 33 6.23 4.74 13.90
CA HIS A 33 4.94 4.09 13.69
C HIS A 33 4.37 3.56 15.00
N LEU A 34 5.17 2.85 15.80
CA LEU A 34 4.74 2.35 17.10
C LEU A 34 4.37 3.50 18.04
N SER A 35 5.15 4.58 18.07
CA SER A 35 4.89 5.76 18.90
C SER A 35 3.57 6.47 18.58
N GLN A 36 3.04 6.29 17.37
CA GLN A 36 1.72 6.81 16.98
C GLN A 36 0.56 5.88 17.40
N THR A 37 0.81 4.57 17.48
CA THR A 37 -0.24 3.55 17.69
C THR A 37 -0.27 2.93 19.08
N ALA A 38 0.82 3.06 19.83
CA ALA A 38 1.02 2.45 21.15
C ALA A 38 1.42 3.51 22.18
N THR A 39 1.22 3.19 23.46
CA THR A 39 1.64 4.01 24.60
C THR A 39 2.96 3.50 25.16
N GLU A 40 3.78 4.39 25.73
CA GLU A 40 5.04 4.04 26.42
C GLU A 40 6.09 3.35 25.54
N VAL A 41 6.19 3.75 24.27
CA VAL A 41 7.17 3.20 23.34
C VAL A 41 8.58 3.62 23.72
N ALA A 42 9.39 2.64 24.14
CA ALA A 42 10.81 2.81 24.42
C ALA A 42 11.67 2.13 23.36
N ARG A 43 12.77 2.78 22.96
CA ARG A 43 13.76 2.19 22.06
C ARG A 43 14.96 1.72 22.88
N PHE A 44 15.32 0.45 22.73
CA PHE A 44 16.56 -0.09 23.28
C PHE A 44 17.50 -0.47 22.16
N ARG A 45 18.80 -0.25 22.40
CA ARG A 45 19.84 -0.60 21.44
C ARG A 45 20.82 -1.59 22.06
N TYR A 46 21.20 -2.57 21.25
CA TYR A 46 22.30 -3.46 21.56
C TYR A 46 23.62 -2.82 21.11
N TYR A 47 24.46 -2.46 22.07
CA TYR A 47 25.80 -1.93 21.81
C TYR A 47 26.82 -3.06 21.85
N VAL A 48 27.81 -2.97 20.98
CA VAL A 48 28.95 -3.88 20.92
C VAL A 48 30.22 -3.06 21.11
N CYS A 49 31.11 -3.51 21.98
CA CYS A 49 32.39 -2.85 22.21
C CYS A 49 33.24 -2.85 20.92
N PRO A 50 33.68 -1.69 20.40
CA PRO A 50 34.49 -1.64 19.19
C PRO A 50 35.92 -2.16 19.39
N HIS A 51 36.38 -2.31 20.64
CA HIS A 51 37.74 -2.76 20.96
C HIS A 51 37.87 -4.28 21.03
N CYS A 52 36.91 -4.95 21.66
CA CYS A 52 36.96 -6.40 21.91
C CYS A 52 35.76 -7.19 21.37
N GLY A 53 34.72 -6.52 20.84
CA GLY A 53 33.52 -7.19 20.33
C GLY A 53 32.52 -7.67 21.39
N THR A 54 32.79 -7.43 22.68
CA THR A 54 31.87 -7.82 23.76
C THR A 54 30.59 -6.98 23.74
N SER A 55 29.43 -7.65 23.81
CA SER A 55 28.13 -6.99 23.95
C SER A 55 28.01 -6.24 25.27
N VAL A 56 27.43 -5.04 25.24
CA VAL A 56 27.15 -4.25 26.45
C VAL A 56 25.91 -4.81 27.14
N GLU A 57 26.08 -5.45 28.29
CA GLU A 57 24.99 -6.15 29.00
C GLU A 57 23.90 -5.19 29.53
N ASN A 58 24.29 -4.03 30.06
CA ASN A 58 23.35 -3.12 30.72
C ASN A 58 22.81 -2.02 29.78
N ARG A 59 22.02 -2.46 28.79
CA ARG A 59 21.43 -1.58 27.74
C ARG A 59 20.59 -0.44 28.30
N ASP A 60 19.91 -0.64 29.42
CA ASP A 60 19.07 0.39 30.07
C ASP A 60 19.91 1.54 30.63
N VAL A 61 21.09 1.23 31.18
CA VAL A 61 22.03 2.27 31.65
C VAL A 61 22.65 3.00 30.46
N ALA A 62 22.99 2.28 29.40
CA ALA A 62 23.51 2.88 28.17
C ALA A 62 22.49 3.87 27.57
N MET A 63 21.24 3.44 27.36
CA MET A 63 20.18 4.30 26.82
C MET A 63 19.87 5.48 27.74
N ARG A 64 19.73 5.29 29.07
CA ARG A 64 19.51 6.41 29.99
C ARG A 64 20.62 7.47 29.95
N ARG A 65 21.89 7.05 29.85
CA ARG A 65 23.02 7.98 29.72
C ARG A 65 22.98 8.75 28.41
N LEU A 66 22.63 8.07 27.32
CA LEU A 66 22.44 8.69 26.02
C LEU A 66 21.30 9.72 26.06
N ASP A 67 20.13 9.34 26.57
CA ASP A 67 18.94 10.19 26.64
C ASP A 67 19.17 11.42 27.52
N GLN A 68 19.84 11.26 28.67
CA GLN A 68 20.22 12.38 29.53
C GLN A 68 21.16 13.36 28.81
N TRP A 69 22.10 12.84 28.02
CA TRP A 69 23.01 13.67 27.24
C TRP A 69 22.29 14.39 26.10
N VAL A 70 21.40 13.71 25.37
CA VAL A 70 20.60 14.30 24.27
C VAL A 70 19.63 15.36 24.81
N ASN A 71 18.86 15.03 25.85
CA ASN A 71 17.87 15.95 26.42
C ASN A 71 18.49 17.11 27.19
N GLY A 72 19.67 16.90 27.79
CA GLY A 72 20.45 17.94 28.48
C GLY A 72 21.07 18.99 27.55
N GLN A 73 20.97 18.83 26.22
CA GLN A 73 21.47 19.78 25.21
C GLN A 73 20.50 20.90 24.82
N THR A 74 19.26 20.89 25.32
CA THR A 74 18.21 21.86 24.90
C THR A 74 18.17 23.16 25.73
N GLY A 75 19.12 23.38 26.65
CA GLY A 75 19.29 24.62 27.41
C GLY A 75 20.03 25.73 26.64
N GLU A 76 19.59 26.97 26.85
CA GLU A 76 20.04 28.20 26.16
C GLU A 76 21.56 28.36 26.03
N ALA A 77 21.98 28.82 24.85
CA ALA A 77 23.29 29.39 24.55
C ALA A 77 24.53 28.52 24.82
N GLY A 78 24.81 27.61 23.88
CA GLY A 78 26.15 27.52 23.29
C GLY A 78 27.31 27.22 24.24
N LYS A 79 27.37 26.00 24.79
CA LYS A 79 28.64 25.40 25.25
C LYS A 79 28.65 23.89 24.99
N ARG A 80 29.36 23.49 23.92
CA ARG A 80 29.82 22.11 23.66
C ARG A 80 30.81 21.67 24.76
N LYS A 81 30.35 21.43 26.01
CA LYS A 81 31.25 21.16 27.16
C LYS A 81 31.00 19.85 27.93
N ALA A 82 29.96 19.07 27.59
CA ALA A 82 29.89 17.68 28.04
C ALA A 82 30.50 16.78 26.97
N GLY A 83 31.50 15.97 27.33
CA GLY A 83 32.05 14.95 26.42
C GLY A 83 30.96 14.00 25.91
N SER A 84 31.20 13.36 24.76
CA SER A 84 30.29 12.34 24.20
C SER A 84 29.97 11.26 25.26
N PRO A 85 28.72 10.79 25.37
CA PRO A 85 28.34 9.81 26.37
C PRO A 85 29.06 8.49 26.12
N THR A 86 29.57 7.87 27.17
CA THR A 86 30.30 6.59 27.10
C THR A 86 29.86 5.62 28.20
N ILE A 87 30.09 4.33 27.95
CA ILE A 87 29.98 3.25 28.95
C ILE A 87 31.27 2.42 28.95
N VAL A 88 31.62 1.84 30.09
CA VAL A 88 32.82 1.01 30.23
C VAL A 88 32.49 -0.41 29.78
N CYS A 89 33.34 -1.01 28.95
CA CYS A 89 33.24 -2.42 28.58
C CYS A 89 33.60 -3.29 29.79
N ALA A 90 32.77 -4.29 30.09
CA ALA A 90 33.00 -5.20 31.21
C ALA A 90 34.22 -6.13 31.01
N GLU A 91 34.66 -6.33 29.77
CA GLU A 91 35.75 -7.24 29.44
C GLU A 91 37.11 -6.53 29.33
N CYS A 92 37.22 -5.53 28.45
CA CYS A 92 38.51 -4.85 28.20
C CYS A 92 38.67 -3.52 28.95
N GLU A 93 37.67 -3.11 29.74
CA GLU A 93 37.64 -1.86 30.51
C GLU A 93 37.72 -0.55 29.68
N ASP A 94 37.78 -0.65 28.35
CA ASP A 94 37.76 0.51 27.46
C ASP A 94 36.38 1.19 27.40
N ARG A 95 36.38 2.46 26.95
CA ARG A 95 35.17 3.26 26.82
C ARG A 95 34.49 3.04 25.46
N VAL A 96 33.27 2.52 25.49
CA VAL A 96 32.38 2.40 24.34
C VAL A 96 31.61 3.71 24.14
N PRO A 97 31.69 4.36 22.96
CA PRO A 97 30.90 5.54 22.65
C PRO A 97 29.42 5.18 22.47
N LEU A 98 28.54 5.98 23.07
CA LEU A 98 27.08 5.82 22.95
C LEU A 98 26.48 6.71 21.86
N TRP A 99 27.17 7.81 21.52
CA TRP A 99 26.83 8.67 20.38
C TRP A 99 27.75 8.36 19.20
N ASP A 100 27.23 7.61 18.24
CA ASP A 100 27.94 7.18 17.03
C ASP A 100 27.23 7.64 15.76
N GLU A 101 27.70 7.18 14.60
CA GLU A 101 27.11 7.52 13.30
C GLU A 101 25.62 7.14 13.23
N LEU A 102 25.22 6.06 13.91
CA LEU A 102 23.83 5.61 13.95
C LEU A 102 22.96 6.63 14.69
N GLU A 103 23.36 7.06 15.89
CA GLU A 103 22.60 8.06 16.65
C GLU A 103 22.57 9.44 15.97
N GLN A 104 23.67 9.84 15.33
CA GLN A 104 23.72 11.08 14.54
C GLN A 104 22.71 11.08 13.39
N CYS A 105 22.65 9.96 12.66
CA CYS A 105 21.69 9.78 11.58
C CYS A 105 20.25 9.69 12.11
N PHE A 106 20.02 9.07 13.28
CA PHE A 106 18.71 9.04 13.93
C PHE A 106 18.22 10.45 14.31
N ALA A 107 19.13 11.32 14.78
CA ALA A 107 18.86 12.72 15.09
C ALA A 107 18.81 13.65 13.86
N SER A 108 19.14 13.14 12.66
CA SER A 108 19.18 13.92 11.44
C SER A 108 17.77 14.31 10.96
N PRO A 109 17.51 15.61 10.67
CA PRO A 109 16.26 16.06 10.07
C PRO A 109 15.99 15.42 8.69
N LYS A 110 17.04 15.12 7.92
CA LYS A 110 16.91 14.47 6.60
C LYS A 110 16.26 13.09 6.74
N ILE A 111 16.72 12.29 7.70
CA ILE A 111 16.20 10.94 7.95
C ILE A 111 14.79 11.02 8.53
N GLN A 112 14.51 12.00 9.39
CA GLN A 112 13.15 12.22 9.89
C GLN A 112 12.15 12.49 8.75
N LYS A 113 12.54 13.36 7.80
CA LYS A 113 11.71 13.62 6.62
C LYS A 113 11.50 12.37 5.76
N ALA A 114 12.56 11.60 5.50
CA ALA A 114 12.45 10.37 4.73
C ALA A 114 11.47 9.36 5.37
N VAL A 115 11.47 9.24 6.70
CA VAL A 115 10.52 8.39 7.43
C VAL A 115 9.08 8.91 7.31
N GLN A 116 8.87 10.22 7.41
CA GLN A 116 7.55 10.83 7.23
C GLN A 116 7.00 10.60 5.82
N ASP A 117 7.85 10.78 4.80
CA ASP A 117 7.48 10.54 3.40
C ASP A 117 7.06 9.07 3.20
N LEU A 118 7.82 8.11 3.77
CA LEU A 118 7.48 6.68 3.73
C LEU A 118 6.16 6.34 4.43
N GLN A 119 5.90 6.93 5.62
CA GLN A 119 4.64 6.71 6.34
C GLN A 119 3.43 7.26 5.57
N GLN A 120 3.60 8.42 4.94
CA GLN A 120 2.58 9.02 4.09
C GLN A 120 2.30 8.14 2.87
N GLU A 121 3.33 7.65 2.20
CA GLU A 121 3.20 6.73 1.08
C GLU A 121 2.50 5.42 1.49
N ALA A 122 2.91 4.80 2.60
CA ALA A 122 2.27 3.59 3.12
C ALA A 122 0.77 3.80 3.42
N THR A 123 0.41 4.96 3.99
CA THR A 123 -0.99 5.31 4.26
C THR A 123 -1.80 5.43 2.97
N ILE A 124 -1.23 6.06 1.93
CA ILE A 124 -1.89 6.19 0.62
C ILE A 124 -2.10 4.82 -0.03
N VAL A 125 -1.11 3.92 0.05
CA VAL A 125 -1.22 2.56 -0.49
C VAL A 125 -2.30 1.78 0.25
N LEU A 126 -2.30 1.78 1.58
CA LEU A 126 -3.30 1.08 2.40
C LEU A 126 -4.73 1.60 2.16
N ASP A 127 -4.89 2.92 1.98
CA ASP A 127 -6.19 3.52 1.63
C ASP A 127 -6.65 3.08 0.25
N SER A 128 -5.75 3.01 -0.74
CA SER A 128 -6.05 2.48 -2.07
C SER A 128 -6.47 1.01 -2.02
N GLU A 129 -5.71 0.16 -1.32
CA GLU A 129 -6.03 -1.27 -1.15
C GLU A 129 -7.38 -1.46 -0.45
N SER A 130 -7.66 -0.67 0.59
CA SER A 130 -8.93 -0.70 1.32
C SER A 130 -10.11 -0.33 0.43
N LYS A 131 -9.95 0.72 -0.40
CA LYS A 131 -10.95 1.14 -1.38
C LYS A 131 -11.19 0.08 -2.46
N GLU A 132 -10.14 -0.56 -2.95
CA GLU A 132 -10.24 -1.66 -3.92
C GLU A 132 -10.96 -2.86 -3.30
N ARG A 133 -10.63 -3.24 -2.06
CA ARG A 133 -11.29 -4.35 -1.36
C ARG A 133 -12.76 -4.08 -1.09
N ALA A 134 -13.13 -2.84 -0.77
CA ALA A 134 -14.52 -2.45 -0.63
C ALA A 134 -15.31 -2.61 -1.94
N LEU A 135 -14.71 -2.27 -3.09
CA LEU A 135 -15.31 -2.49 -4.41
C LEU A 135 -15.45 -3.98 -4.73
N VAL A 136 -14.43 -4.79 -4.44
CA VAL A 136 -14.49 -6.25 -4.57
C VAL A 136 -15.72 -6.80 -3.82
N GLY A 137 -15.91 -6.40 -2.56
CA GLY A 137 -17.07 -6.82 -1.76
C GLY A 137 -18.42 -6.37 -2.33
N ASP A 138 -18.51 -5.13 -2.83
CA ASP A 138 -19.72 -4.58 -3.45
C ASP A 138 -20.13 -5.33 -4.72
N VAL A 139 -19.14 -5.67 -5.57
CA VAL A 139 -19.37 -6.46 -6.79
C VAL A 139 -19.83 -7.87 -6.45
N ILE A 140 -19.16 -8.55 -5.52
CA ILE A 140 -19.54 -9.91 -5.10
C ILE A 140 -20.99 -9.91 -4.57
N SER A 141 -21.31 -8.96 -3.69
CA SER A 141 -22.66 -8.82 -3.12
C SER A 141 -23.71 -8.56 -4.20
N THR A 142 -23.47 -7.59 -5.08
CA THR A 142 -24.40 -7.20 -6.16
C THR A 142 -24.64 -8.34 -7.14
N VAL A 143 -23.59 -9.05 -7.55
CA VAL A 143 -23.68 -10.19 -8.47
C VAL A 143 -24.42 -11.37 -7.82
N ALA A 144 -24.15 -11.64 -6.53
CA ALA A 144 -24.85 -12.67 -5.79
C ALA A 144 -26.35 -12.35 -5.62
N LEU A 145 -26.70 -11.10 -5.31
CA LEU A 145 -28.09 -10.63 -5.25
C LEU A 145 -28.80 -10.69 -6.62
N ALA A 146 -28.06 -10.58 -7.72
CA ALA A 146 -28.56 -10.83 -9.07
C ALA A 146 -28.70 -12.33 -9.40
N GLY A 147 -28.32 -13.23 -8.49
CA GLY A 147 -28.41 -14.68 -8.66
C GLY A 147 -27.32 -15.28 -9.54
N GLN A 148 -26.25 -14.54 -9.86
CA GLN A 148 -25.20 -14.96 -10.79
C GLN A 148 -23.95 -15.45 -10.04
N ILE A 149 -23.00 -16.05 -10.75
CA ILE A 149 -21.76 -16.57 -10.15
C ILE A 149 -20.65 -15.54 -10.34
N CYS A 150 -19.97 -15.15 -9.27
CA CYS A 150 -18.80 -14.27 -9.31
C CYS A 150 -17.56 -15.03 -8.84
N ARG A 151 -16.44 -14.89 -9.55
CA ARG A 151 -15.14 -15.44 -9.15
C ARG A 151 -14.06 -14.37 -9.25
N GLU A 152 -13.32 -14.15 -8.16
CA GLU A 152 -12.13 -13.29 -8.15
C GLU A 152 -10.97 -14.01 -8.88
N LYS A 153 -10.23 -13.27 -9.70
CA LYS A 153 -9.05 -13.80 -10.38
C LYS A 153 -7.79 -13.34 -9.67
N ASN A 154 -7.09 -14.29 -9.06
CA ASN A 154 -5.79 -14.06 -8.42
C ASN A 154 -4.63 -14.04 -9.43
N VAL A 155 -4.83 -13.49 -10.63
CA VAL A 155 -3.78 -13.45 -11.66
C VAL A 155 -3.23 -12.03 -11.76
N SER A 156 -2.16 -11.80 -11.00
CA SER A 156 -1.37 -10.58 -11.10
C SER A 156 -0.89 -10.36 -12.54
N ASP A 157 -0.91 -9.11 -12.99
CA ASP A 157 -0.34 -8.56 -14.25
C ASP A 157 -1.21 -8.41 -15.50
N HIS A 158 -2.41 -8.99 -15.58
CA HIS A 158 -3.15 -8.98 -16.85
C HIS A 158 -4.37 -8.03 -16.90
N GLY A 159 -4.85 -7.48 -15.79
CA GLY A 159 -5.90 -6.45 -15.80
C GLY A 159 -7.33 -7.00 -15.95
N ILE A 160 -7.60 -8.21 -15.47
CA ILE A 160 -8.97 -8.68 -15.21
C ILE A 160 -8.98 -9.13 -13.76
N ASP A 161 -9.85 -8.52 -12.97
CA ASP A 161 -9.89 -8.76 -11.53
C ASP A 161 -10.98 -9.78 -11.16
N MET A 162 -12.06 -9.86 -11.94
CA MET A 162 -13.13 -10.84 -11.72
C MET A 162 -13.73 -11.39 -13.01
N GLU A 163 -14.37 -12.55 -12.90
CA GLU A 163 -15.29 -13.08 -13.90
C GLU A 163 -16.68 -13.30 -13.30
N VAL A 164 -17.70 -12.96 -14.07
CA VAL A 164 -19.11 -13.22 -13.74
C VAL A 164 -19.66 -14.20 -14.75
N GLU A 165 -20.08 -15.37 -14.29
CA GLU A 165 -20.76 -16.37 -15.10
C GLU A 165 -22.26 -16.32 -14.83
N PHE A 166 -23.02 -16.28 -15.92
CA PHE A 166 -24.46 -16.20 -15.84
C PHE A 166 -25.12 -17.56 -15.65
N LYS A 167 -26.19 -17.57 -14.88
CA LYS A 167 -27.07 -18.72 -14.69
C LYS A 167 -28.32 -18.62 -15.56
N SER A 168 -28.85 -19.77 -15.95
CA SER A 168 -30.16 -19.88 -16.59
C SER A 168 -31.28 -19.54 -15.60
N ASP A 169 -32.53 -19.51 -16.08
CA ASP A 169 -33.67 -19.26 -15.21
C ASP A 169 -33.92 -20.44 -14.23
N GLU A 170 -33.42 -21.63 -14.55
CA GLU A 170 -33.38 -22.81 -13.67
C GLU A 170 -32.24 -22.74 -12.63
N GLY A 171 -31.36 -21.74 -12.73
CA GLY A 171 -30.23 -21.56 -11.83
C GLY A 171 -28.99 -22.38 -12.21
N GLU A 172 -28.93 -22.91 -13.42
CA GLU A 172 -27.78 -23.67 -13.92
C GLU A 172 -26.72 -22.75 -14.55
N ALA A 173 -25.45 -23.05 -14.36
CA ALA A 173 -24.36 -22.28 -14.95
C ALA A 173 -24.36 -22.43 -16.48
N THR A 174 -24.38 -21.31 -17.22
CA THR A 174 -24.55 -21.31 -18.68
C THR A 174 -23.24 -21.33 -19.47
N GLY A 175 -22.10 -21.12 -18.82
CA GLY A 175 -20.83 -20.85 -19.49
C GLY A 175 -20.73 -19.47 -20.15
N LYS A 176 -21.79 -18.65 -20.13
CA LYS A 176 -21.77 -17.27 -20.62
C LYS A 176 -21.15 -16.37 -19.56
N ILE A 177 -20.05 -15.72 -19.91
CA ILE A 177 -19.20 -14.97 -18.96
C ILE A 177 -19.05 -13.51 -19.39
N VAL A 178 -18.89 -12.62 -18.41
CA VAL A 178 -18.27 -11.30 -18.59
C VAL A 178 -17.06 -11.16 -17.65
N TYR A 179 -16.03 -10.46 -18.12
CA TYR A 179 -14.86 -10.11 -17.32
C TYR A 179 -15.00 -8.70 -16.76
N LEU A 180 -14.52 -8.49 -15.55
CA LEU A 180 -14.52 -7.19 -14.88
C LEU A 180 -13.10 -6.73 -14.62
N GLN A 181 -12.81 -5.48 -14.99
CA GLN A 181 -11.71 -4.70 -14.42
C GLN A 181 -12.31 -3.73 -13.41
N LEU A 182 -11.83 -3.79 -12.18
CA LEU A 182 -12.23 -2.96 -11.06
C LEU A 182 -11.22 -1.82 -10.86
N LYS A 183 -11.74 -0.64 -10.53
CA LYS A 183 -10.99 0.56 -10.15
C LYS A 183 -11.73 1.29 -9.03
N SER A 184 -11.04 1.73 -7.98
CA SER A 184 -11.69 2.36 -6.83
C SER A 184 -11.05 3.70 -6.46
N GLY A 185 -11.87 4.73 -6.32
CA GLY A 185 -11.46 6.09 -6.03
C GLY A 185 -11.45 7.02 -7.25
N ASN A 186 -11.22 8.31 -6.98
CA ASN A 186 -11.44 9.38 -7.95
C ASN A 186 -10.22 9.67 -8.85
N SER A 187 -9.08 9.00 -8.65
CA SER A 187 -7.84 9.25 -9.40
C SER A 187 -7.86 8.69 -10.82
N PHE A 188 -8.73 7.72 -11.10
CA PHE A 188 -8.79 7.02 -12.38
C PHE A 188 -9.53 7.77 -13.49
N LEU A 189 -10.44 8.68 -13.12
CA LEU A 189 -11.19 9.51 -14.05
C LEU A 189 -10.71 10.96 -13.99
N LYS A 190 -10.43 11.55 -15.15
CA LYS A 190 -10.08 12.96 -15.27
C LYS A 190 -11.09 13.68 -16.14
N ILE A 191 -11.56 14.84 -15.69
CA ILE A 191 -12.45 15.69 -16.50
C ILE A 191 -11.65 16.37 -17.61
N ARG A 192 -12.03 16.13 -18.86
CA ARG A 192 -11.45 16.79 -20.03
C ARG A 192 -11.96 18.22 -20.11
N LYS A 193 -11.05 19.20 -20.02
CA LYS A 193 -11.39 20.64 -19.98
C LYS A 193 -12.22 21.14 -21.18
N LYS A 194 -12.10 20.51 -22.35
CA LYS A 194 -12.76 20.96 -23.58
C LYS A 194 -14.27 20.75 -23.58
N ASP A 195 -14.73 19.63 -23.05
CA ASP A 195 -16.12 19.15 -23.21
C ASP A 195 -16.70 18.53 -21.94
N GLY A 196 -15.97 18.57 -20.82
CA GLY A 196 -16.43 18.05 -19.53
C GLY A 196 -16.48 16.53 -19.46
N ALA A 197 -16.02 15.80 -20.48
CA ALA A 197 -16.09 14.35 -20.51
C ALA A 197 -15.15 13.72 -19.47
N GLU A 198 -15.63 12.68 -18.78
CA GLU A 198 -14.79 11.85 -17.91
C GLU A 198 -13.89 10.94 -18.76
N ILE A 199 -12.59 11.02 -18.49
CA ILE A 199 -11.57 10.27 -19.23
C ILE A 199 -10.88 9.30 -18.30
N PHE A 200 -10.97 8.01 -18.64
CA PHE A 200 -10.13 6.97 -18.09
C PHE A 200 -8.85 6.86 -18.92
N LYS A 201 -7.70 7.13 -18.31
CA LYS A 201 -6.39 7.04 -19.00
C LYS A 201 -5.85 5.61 -18.89
N ILE A 202 -5.45 5.05 -20.03
CA ILE A 202 -4.78 3.74 -20.07
C ILE A 202 -3.28 3.98 -19.93
N GLU A 203 -2.72 3.63 -18.78
CA GLU A 203 -1.29 3.86 -18.50
C GLU A 203 -0.37 3.00 -19.35
N LYS A 204 -0.69 1.70 -19.47
CA LYS A 204 0.08 0.74 -20.25
C LYS A 204 -0.74 0.33 -21.47
N PRO A 205 -0.33 0.68 -22.71
CA PRO A 205 -1.07 0.34 -23.92
C PRO A 205 -1.41 -1.14 -24.06
N ARG A 206 -0.55 -2.03 -23.54
CA ARG A 206 -0.78 -3.49 -23.50
C ARG A 206 -2.11 -3.88 -22.86
N HIS A 207 -2.62 -3.11 -21.89
CA HIS A 207 -3.91 -3.40 -21.25
C HIS A 207 -5.07 -3.19 -22.23
N ALA A 208 -5.00 -2.16 -23.08
CA ALA A 208 -6.01 -1.93 -24.11
C ALA A 208 -6.09 -3.11 -25.10
N ASP A 209 -4.94 -3.60 -25.55
CA ASP A 209 -4.88 -4.76 -26.43
C ASP A 209 -5.34 -6.05 -25.73
N TYR A 210 -4.96 -6.22 -24.47
CA TYR A 210 -5.39 -7.37 -23.67
C TYR A 210 -6.91 -7.40 -23.47
N TRP A 211 -7.53 -6.27 -23.08
CA TRP A 211 -8.99 -6.19 -22.91
C TRP A 211 -9.74 -6.39 -24.23
N ARG A 212 -9.25 -5.79 -25.32
CA ARG A 212 -9.86 -5.88 -26.66
C ARG A 212 -9.87 -7.31 -27.22
N SER A 213 -8.79 -8.06 -26.94
CA SER A 213 -8.58 -9.42 -27.43
C SER A 213 -9.29 -10.50 -26.62
N GLN A 214 -9.89 -10.16 -25.47
CA GLN A 214 -10.63 -11.14 -24.68
C GLN A 214 -11.79 -11.77 -25.47
N PRO A 215 -12.04 -13.07 -25.27
CA PRO A 215 -13.15 -13.76 -25.93
C PRO A 215 -14.50 -13.18 -25.49
N PHE A 216 -14.64 -12.91 -24.19
CA PHE A 216 -15.86 -12.39 -23.57
C PHE A 216 -15.83 -10.86 -23.39
N PRO A 217 -16.99 -10.20 -23.20
CA PRO A 217 -17.05 -8.77 -22.84
C PRO A 217 -16.14 -8.44 -21.64
N VAL A 218 -15.53 -7.25 -21.68
CA VAL A 218 -14.73 -6.72 -20.57
C VAL A 218 -15.38 -5.43 -20.11
N LEU A 219 -15.89 -5.43 -18.88
CA LEU A 219 -16.55 -4.30 -18.27
C LEU A 219 -15.57 -3.62 -17.31
N LEU A 220 -15.40 -2.31 -17.45
CA LEU A 220 -14.70 -1.49 -16.47
C LEU A 220 -15.70 -1.02 -15.43
N VAL A 221 -15.53 -1.43 -14.18
CA VAL A 221 -16.33 -0.99 -13.03
C VAL A 221 -15.48 -0.04 -12.18
N ILE A 222 -15.97 1.18 -11.99
CA ILE A 222 -15.30 2.23 -11.22
C ILE A 222 -16.20 2.60 -10.04
N ARG A 223 -15.66 2.51 -8.82
CA ARG A 223 -16.32 3.03 -7.62
C ARG A 223 -15.76 4.39 -7.24
N SER A 224 -16.61 5.38 -7.03
CA SER A 224 -16.22 6.71 -6.57
C SER A 224 -15.91 6.73 -5.07
N ALA A 225 -15.28 7.80 -4.60
CA ALA A 225 -15.02 7.99 -3.16
C ALA A 225 -16.32 8.09 -2.34
N GLU A 226 -17.43 8.51 -2.96
CA GLU A 226 -18.76 8.61 -2.37
C GLU A 226 -19.47 7.23 -2.29
N GLY A 227 -18.85 6.19 -2.83
CA GLY A 227 -19.36 4.82 -2.79
C GLY A 227 -20.26 4.44 -3.96
N GLU A 228 -20.40 5.29 -4.97
CA GLU A 228 -21.19 4.98 -6.17
C GLU A 228 -20.36 4.18 -7.17
N SER A 229 -20.89 3.03 -7.60
CA SER A 229 -20.26 2.17 -8.61
C SER A 229 -20.89 2.40 -9.99
N ARG A 230 -20.06 2.61 -11.01
CA ARG A 230 -20.47 2.74 -12.42
C ARG A 230 -19.70 1.78 -13.31
N TRP A 231 -20.30 1.33 -14.40
CA TRP A 231 -19.69 0.36 -15.32
C TRP A 231 -19.81 0.79 -16.78
N MET A 232 -18.92 0.27 -17.63
CA MET A 232 -18.98 0.45 -19.08
C MET A 232 -18.31 -0.74 -19.79
N ASP A 233 -18.86 -1.21 -20.91
CA ASP A 233 -18.18 -2.16 -21.79
C ASP A 233 -17.00 -1.47 -22.49
N ILE A 234 -15.80 -1.80 -22.05
CA ILE A 234 -14.56 -1.25 -22.61
C ILE A 234 -14.03 -2.08 -23.75
N ARG A 235 -14.36 -3.38 -23.86
CA ARG A 235 -13.92 -4.21 -24.99
C ARG A 235 -14.55 -3.72 -26.29
N GLU A 236 -15.86 -3.51 -26.30
CA GLU A 236 -16.57 -3.02 -27.49
C GLU A 236 -16.17 -1.58 -27.82
N TYR A 237 -16.01 -0.73 -26.79
CA TYR A 237 -15.46 0.62 -26.96
C TYR A 237 -14.09 0.58 -27.65
N LEU A 238 -13.16 -0.23 -27.15
CA LEU A 238 -11.81 -0.32 -27.69
C LEU A 238 -11.81 -0.87 -29.12
N ARG A 239 -12.67 -1.84 -29.46
CA ARG A 239 -12.81 -2.34 -30.84
C ARG A 239 -13.22 -1.25 -31.81
N ARG A 240 -14.21 -0.43 -31.42
CA ARG A 240 -14.68 0.70 -32.22
C ARG A 240 -13.62 1.78 -32.38
N GLU A 241 -13.03 2.25 -31.28
CA GLU A 241 -12.10 3.38 -31.31
C GLU A 241 -10.72 3.02 -31.89
N SER A 242 -10.33 1.74 -31.84
CA SER A 242 -9.06 1.28 -32.42
C SER A 242 -9.13 0.98 -33.92
N ASP A 243 -10.28 1.14 -34.58
CA ASP A 243 -10.53 0.65 -35.94
C ASP A 243 -10.12 -0.84 -36.07
N GLY A 244 -10.61 -1.67 -35.15
CA GLY A 244 -10.28 -3.11 -35.10
C GLY A 244 -8.84 -3.44 -34.67
N GLY A 245 -8.09 -2.49 -34.10
CA GLY A 245 -6.71 -2.67 -33.62
C GLY A 245 -5.65 -1.97 -34.47
N ARG A 246 -6.03 -1.19 -35.48
CA ARG A 246 -5.12 -0.40 -36.32
C ARG A 246 -4.59 0.85 -35.64
N LYS A 247 -5.26 1.33 -34.58
CA LYS A 247 -4.90 2.51 -33.82
C LYS A 247 -4.74 2.18 -32.34
N VAL A 248 -3.68 2.71 -31.73
CA VAL A 248 -3.46 2.60 -30.28
C VAL A 248 -4.41 3.53 -29.56
N VAL A 249 -5.31 2.97 -28.75
CA VAL A 249 -6.21 3.72 -27.88
C VAL A 249 -5.52 3.91 -26.52
N ARG A 250 -5.35 5.16 -26.08
CA ARG A 250 -4.69 5.51 -24.80
C ARG A 250 -5.65 6.09 -23.76
N GLN A 251 -6.89 6.34 -24.15
CA GLN A 251 -7.90 6.97 -23.31
C GLN A 251 -9.28 6.44 -23.68
N ILE A 252 -10.14 6.28 -22.67
CA ILE A 252 -11.52 5.89 -22.82
C ILE A 252 -12.37 7.06 -22.33
N VAL A 253 -13.30 7.51 -23.16
CA VAL A 253 -14.37 8.43 -22.72
C VAL A 253 -15.35 7.59 -21.91
N PHE A 254 -15.25 7.67 -20.58
CA PHE A 254 -16.03 6.85 -19.66
C PHE A 254 -17.40 7.48 -19.44
N LYS A 255 -18.44 6.90 -20.04
CA LYS A 255 -19.82 7.38 -19.85
C LYS A 255 -20.47 6.79 -18.60
N GLY A 256 -20.08 5.56 -18.22
CA GLY A 256 -20.45 4.89 -16.98
C GLY A 256 -21.95 4.82 -16.68
N GLU A 257 -22.56 3.65 -16.81
CA GLU A 257 -23.90 3.40 -16.27
C GLU A 257 -23.83 2.98 -14.80
N ARG A 258 -24.89 3.22 -14.03
CA ARG A 258 -24.96 2.74 -12.64
C ARG A 258 -24.78 1.21 -12.58
N PHE A 259 -23.91 0.77 -11.68
CA PHE A 259 -23.75 -0.64 -11.34
C PHE A 259 -24.66 -1.00 -10.17
N ASP A 260 -25.57 -1.92 -10.43
CA ASP A 260 -26.55 -2.45 -9.48
C ASP A 260 -27.06 -3.84 -9.93
N VAL A 261 -27.94 -4.44 -9.13
CA VAL A 261 -28.54 -5.76 -9.44
C VAL A 261 -29.21 -5.78 -10.81
N MET A 262 -29.86 -4.69 -11.22
CA MET A 262 -30.54 -4.61 -12.51
C MET A 262 -29.56 -4.54 -13.68
N SER A 263 -28.41 -3.89 -13.51
CA SER A 263 -27.34 -3.89 -14.51
C SER A 263 -26.81 -5.31 -14.76
N VAL A 264 -26.57 -6.10 -13.71
CA VAL A 264 -26.10 -7.48 -13.83
C VAL A 264 -27.13 -8.35 -14.56
N ARG A 265 -28.42 -8.17 -14.26
CA ARG A 265 -29.51 -8.85 -15.01
C ARG A 265 -29.54 -8.45 -16.48
N ARG A 266 -29.34 -7.17 -16.81
CA ARG A 266 -29.21 -6.73 -18.21
C ARG A 266 -28.01 -7.38 -18.90
N TRP A 267 -26.87 -7.53 -18.23
CA TRP A 267 -25.71 -8.23 -18.80
C TRP A 267 -26.03 -9.69 -19.13
N ARG A 268 -26.72 -10.39 -18.22
CA ARG A 268 -27.22 -11.75 -18.45
C ARG A 268 -28.08 -11.81 -19.71
N ASP A 269 -29.07 -10.93 -19.81
CA ASP A 269 -30.03 -10.95 -20.92
C ASP A 269 -29.33 -10.66 -22.27
N MET A 270 -28.39 -9.70 -22.28
CA MET A 270 -27.56 -9.42 -23.47
C MET A 270 -26.64 -10.59 -23.84
N ALA A 271 -26.07 -11.28 -22.85
CA ALA A 271 -25.27 -12.47 -23.11
C ALA A 271 -26.13 -13.61 -23.65
N SER A 272 -27.39 -13.73 -23.21
CA SER A 272 -28.34 -14.74 -23.68
C SER A 272 -28.75 -14.56 -25.15
N MET A 273 -28.73 -13.32 -25.66
CA MET A 273 -29.11 -12.99 -27.05
C MET A 273 -28.02 -13.24 -28.11
N ASN A 274 -26.77 -13.44 -27.68
CA ASN A 274 -25.62 -13.79 -28.53
C ASN A 274 -25.29 -15.29 -28.41
#